data_AF-A0A6G7Z0J5-F1
#
_entry.id   AF-A0A6G7Z0J5-F1
#
_cell.length_a   1.000
_cell.length_b   1.000
_cell.length_c   1.000
_cell.angle_alpha   90.00
_cell.angle_beta   90.00
_cell.angle_gamma   90.00
#
_symmetry.space_group_name_H-M   'P 1'
#
loop_
_entity.id
_entity.type
_entity.pdbx_description
1 polymer ?
#
loop_
_entity_poly.entity_id
_entity_poly.type
_entity_poly.pdbx_seq_one_letter_code
_entity_poly.pdbx_strand_id
1 'polypeptide(L)'
;MDLTTLNRRTTSGLLDDRIALASAPALDAHVYEELAHDRSALVRHVLAENDDVPRDVLVELVEAEPDLVDVVALRPEAPAELKEPLPVTEHSPESIDVYCADRGACPSVRVGLQEARSTYASETLGEAYRRLTSR
;
A
#
# COMPACT_ATOMS: atom_id res chain seq x y z
N MET A 1 -11.42 22.80 15.02
CA MET A 1 -12.30 22.40 13.91
C MET A 1 -12.55 20.92 14.12
N ASP A 2 -13.81 20.49 14.24
CA ASP A 2 -14.13 19.08 14.56
C ASP A 2 -14.06 18.22 13.28
N LEU A 3 -13.55 16.99 13.39
CA LEU A 3 -13.44 15.99 12.31
C LEU A 3 -14.80 15.72 11.65
N THR A 4 -15.90 15.77 12.42
CA THR A 4 -17.26 15.68 11.87
C THR A 4 -17.63 16.84 10.94
N THR A 5 -17.03 18.02 11.16
CA THR A 5 -17.20 19.20 10.30
C THR A 5 -16.26 19.14 9.09
N LEU A 6 -15.09 18.50 9.24
CA LEU A 6 -14.13 18.27 8.15
C LEU A 6 -14.63 17.19 7.18
N ASN A 7 -15.26 16.11 7.67
CA ASN A 7 -15.87 15.07 6.84
C ASN A 7 -17.00 15.62 5.93
N ARG A 8 -17.59 16.79 6.28
CA ARG A 8 -18.57 17.52 5.44
C ARG A 8 -17.95 18.54 4.49
N ARG A 9 -16.66 18.88 4.64
CA ARG A 9 -15.95 19.74 3.69
C ARG A 9 -15.49 18.84 2.55
N THR A 10 -16.30 18.85 1.50
CA THR A 10 -16.04 18.18 0.22
C THR A 10 -14.56 18.25 -0.18
N THR A 11 -14.06 17.24 -0.86
CA THR A 11 -12.77 17.22 -1.59
C THR A 11 -12.60 18.36 -2.63
N SER A 12 -13.55 19.31 -2.70
CA SER A 12 -13.44 20.58 -3.42
C SER A 12 -12.88 21.77 -2.61
N GLY A 13 -12.60 21.59 -1.31
CA GLY A 13 -12.10 22.62 -0.39
C GLY A 13 -10.68 23.14 -0.67
N LEU A 14 -10.16 24.04 0.19
CA LEU A 14 -8.78 24.53 0.08
C LEU A 14 -7.76 23.40 0.22
N LEU A 15 -6.57 23.56 -0.36
CA LEU A 15 -5.52 22.53 -0.33
C LEU A 15 -5.24 22.03 1.09
N ASP A 16 -5.09 22.94 2.05
CA ASP A 16 -4.80 22.60 3.45
C ASP A 16 -5.92 21.78 4.11
N ASP A 17 -7.19 22.06 3.78
CA ASP A 17 -8.33 21.29 4.29
C ASP A 17 -8.29 19.85 3.78
N ARG A 18 -7.92 19.66 2.51
CA ARG A 18 -7.86 18.33 1.88
C ARG A 18 -6.66 17.53 2.34
N ILE A 19 -5.52 18.18 2.59
CA ILE A 19 -4.36 17.56 3.23
C ILE A 19 -4.73 17.10 4.64
N ALA A 20 -5.40 17.95 5.42
CA ALA A 20 -5.85 17.60 6.76
C ALA A 20 -6.87 16.45 6.76
N LEU A 21 -7.71 16.36 5.71
CA LEU A 21 -8.61 15.24 5.52
C LEU A 21 -7.84 13.97 5.14
N ALA A 22 -6.88 14.03 4.21
CA ALA A 22 -6.11 12.88 3.77
C ALA A 22 -5.28 12.20 4.88
N SER A 23 -4.86 12.95 5.92
CA SER A 23 -4.19 12.39 7.09
C SER A 23 -5.13 12.02 8.24
N ALA A 24 -6.44 12.24 8.09
CA ALA A 24 -7.40 11.94 9.14
C ALA A 24 -7.67 10.43 9.23
N PRO A 25 -7.79 9.90 10.46
CA PRO A 25 -8.13 8.50 10.65
C PRO A 25 -9.62 8.25 10.42
N ALA A 26 -9.97 6.99 10.13
CA ALA A 26 -11.34 6.48 10.11
C ALA A 26 -12.34 7.33 9.30
N LEU A 27 -11.96 7.73 8.08
CA LEU A 27 -12.88 8.39 7.16
C LEU A 27 -13.91 7.42 6.57
N ASP A 28 -14.99 7.97 6.03
CA ASP A 28 -15.93 7.19 5.22
C ASP A 28 -15.21 6.71 3.93
N ALA A 29 -15.48 5.47 3.51
CA ALA A 29 -14.81 4.84 2.36
C ALA A 29 -14.83 5.72 1.09
N HIS A 30 -15.98 6.33 0.79
CA HIS A 30 -16.13 7.21 -0.36
C HIS A 30 -15.21 8.46 -0.32
N VAL A 31 -14.88 8.94 0.88
CA VAL A 31 -13.95 10.08 1.04
C VAL A 31 -12.52 9.65 0.71
N TYR A 32 -12.12 8.44 1.11
CA TYR A 32 -10.83 7.87 0.70
C TYR A 32 -10.74 7.74 -0.84
N GLU A 33 -11.79 7.22 -1.49
CA GLU A 33 -11.87 7.09 -2.96
C GLU A 33 -11.75 8.45 -3.67
N GLU A 34 -12.47 9.48 -3.18
CA GLU A 34 -12.39 10.83 -3.76
C GLU A 34 -10.98 11.43 -3.61
N LEU A 35 -10.33 11.24 -2.45
CA LEU A 35 -8.99 11.76 -2.18
C LEU A 35 -7.91 11.02 -2.98
N ALA A 36 -8.10 9.73 -3.29
CA ALA A 36 -7.19 8.98 -4.15
C ALA A 36 -7.13 9.57 -5.58
N HIS A 37 -8.22 10.23 -6.00
CA HIS A 37 -8.32 10.94 -7.26
C HIS A 37 -8.14 12.46 -7.12
N ASP A 38 -7.63 12.95 -5.98
CA ASP A 38 -7.42 14.40 -5.78
C ASP A 38 -6.47 14.94 -6.84
N ARG A 39 -6.79 16.12 -7.37
CA ARG A 39 -5.98 16.82 -8.36
C ARG A 39 -4.55 17.16 -7.87
N SER A 40 -4.32 17.20 -6.56
CA SER A 40 -3.03 17.51 -5.96
C SER A 40 -2.26 16.24 -5.61
N ALA A 41 -1.09 16.05 -6.20
CA ALA A 41 -0.18 14.97 -5.84
C ALA A 41 0.17 14.99 -4.34
N LEU A 42 0.29 16.18 -3.72
CA LEU A 42 0.55 16.30 -2.29
C LEU A 42 -0.57 15.67 -1.43
N VAL A 43 -1.83 15.81 -1.84
CA VAL A 43 -2.96 15.18 -1.14
C VAL A 43 -2.87 13.66 -1.28
N ARG A 44 -2.60 13.14 -2.49
CA ARG A 44 -2.47 11.69 -2.73
C ARG A 44 -1.28 11.08 -1.99
N HIS A 45 -0.15 11.78 -1.92
CA HIS A 45 1.01 11.37 -1.12
C HIS A 45 0.66 11.26 0.37
N VAL A 46 0.01 12.29 0.93
CA VAL A 46 -0.43 12.28 2.34
C VAL A 46 -1.44 11.15 2.59
N LEU A 47 -2.32 10.88 1.62
CA LEU A 47 -3.24 9.76 1.69
C LEU A 47 -2.50 8.42 1.68
N ALA A 48 -1.51 8.23 0.80
CA ALA A 48 -0.72 7.01 0.72
C ALA A 48 0.05 6.70 2.02
N GLU A 49 0.37 7.71 2.81
CA GLU A 49 1.00 7.59 4.13
C GLU A 49 0.00 7.32 5.27
N ASN A 50 -1.31 7.40 5.02
CA ASN A 50 -2.32 7.21 6.06
C ASN A 50 -2.63 5.72 6.28
N ASP A 51 -2.34 5.23 7.49
CA ASP A 51 -2.49 3.83 7.93
C ASP A 51 -3.93 3.29 7.81
N ASP A 52 -4.94 4.14 7.85
CA ASP A 52 -6.35 3.75 7.81
C ASP A 52 -6.93 3.64 6.39
N VAL A 53 -6.15 3.94 5.35
CA VAL A 53 -6.62 3.86 3.95
C VAL A 53 -6.94 2.41 3.58
N PRO A 54 -8.16 2.13 3.06
CA PRO A 54 -8.56 0.81 2.62
C PRO A 54 -7.68 0.23 1.50
N ARG A 55 -7.55 -1.10 1.50
CA ARG A 55 -6.68 -1.87 0.57
C ARG A 55 -6.98 -1.61 -0.91
N ASP A 56 -8.26 -1.48 -1.27
CA ASP A 56 -8.72 -1.15 -2.62
C ASP A 56 -8.34 0.28 -3.02
N VAL A 57 -8.47 1.24 -2.12
CA VAL A 57 -8.04 2.63 -2.37
C VAL A 57 -6.52 2.75 -2.53
N LEU A 58 -5.73 1.93 -1.82
CA LEU A 58 -4.28 1.85 -2.04
C LEU A 58 -3.92 1.38 -3.46
N VAL A 59 -4.72 0.49 -4.05
CA VAL A 59 -4.55 0.08 -5.46
C VAL A 59 -4.83 1.25 -6.38
N GLU A 60 -5.98 1.92 -6.21
CA GLU A 60 -6.37 3.06 -7.03
C GLU A 60 -5.32 4.18 -6.98
N LEU A 61 -4.74 4.45 -5.80
CA LEU A 61 -3.66 5.43 -5.62
C LEU A 61 -2.43 5.10 -6.48
N VAL A 62 -1.97 3.85 -6.47
CA VAL A 62 -0.79 3.43 -7.25
C VAL A 62 -1.11 3.35 -8.75
N GLU A 63 -2.33 2.98 -9.12
CA GLU A 63 -2.76 3.03 -10.52
C GLU A 63 -2.79 4.46 -11.07
N ALA A 64 -3.23 5.43 -10.26
CA ALA A 64 -3.25 6.85 -10.61
C ALA A 64 -1.86 7.50 -10.59
N GLU A 65 -0.99 7.07 -9.66
CA GLU A 65 0.37 7.59 -9.47
C GLU A 65 1.35 6.46 -9.13
N PRO A 66 1.93 5.80 -10.16
CA PRO A 66 2.81 4.65 -9.95
C PRO A 66 4.03 4.90 -9.07
N ASP A 67 4.48 6.14 -8.97
CA ASP A 67 5.60 6.56 -8.10
C ASP A 67 5.28 6.36 -6.60
N LEU A 68 4.00 6.18 -6.24
CA LEU A 68 3.58 5.86 -4.86
C LEU A 68 3.79 4.39 -4.49
N VAL A 69 4.15 3.51 -5.43
CA VAL A 69 4.28 2.07 -5.16
C VAL A 69 5.29 1.79 -4.05
N ASP A 70 6.40 2.52 -4.00
CA ASP A 70 7.44 2.33 -2.97
C ASP A 70 6.95 2.70 -1.56
N VAL A 71 6.02 3.65 -1.47
CA VAL A 71 5.38 4.08 -0.21
C VAL A 71 4.33 3.08 0.23
N VAL A 72 3.52 2.61 -0.72
CA VAL A 72 2.36 1.77 -0.43
C VAL A 72 2.76 0.30 -0.21
N ALA A 73 3.61 -0.27 -1.06
CA ALA A 73 3.89 -1.71 -1.11
C ALA A 73 4.48 -2.27 0.20
N LEU A 74 5.26 -1.49 0.93
CA LEU A 74 5.88 -1.92 2.18
C LEU A 74 4.90 -1.96 3.36
N ARG A 75 3.71 -1.39 3.21
CA ARG A 75 2.68 -1.38 4.26
C ARG A 75 2.13 -2.79 4.49
N PRO A 76 1.85 -3.21 5.73
CA PRO A 76 1.29 -4.53 6.00
C PRO A 76 0.00 -4.80 5.23
N GLU A 77 -0.88 -3.81 5.09
CA GLU A 77 -2.20 -3.90 4.48
C GLU A 77 -2.17 -3.85 2.95
N ALA A 78 -1.01 -3.55 2.36
CA ALA A 78 -0.88 -3.44 0.91
C ALA A 78 -1.20 -4.77 0.23
N PRO A 79 -1.92 -4.74 -0.91
CA PRO A 79 -2.14 -5.95 -1.70
C PRO A 79 -0.85 -6.63 -2.12
N ALA A 80 -0.91 -7.96 -2.24
CA ALA A 80 0.21 -8.77 -2.69
C ALA A 80 0.78 -8.28 -4.03
N GLU A 81 -0.07 -7.85 -4.95
CA GLU A 81 0.30 -7.36 -6.28
C GLU A 81 1.17 -6.10 -6.21
N LEU A 82 0.95 -5.22 -5.24
CA LEU A 82 1.77 -4.03 -5.04
C LEU A 82 3.12 -4.38 -4.38
N LYS A 83 3.18 -5.48 -3.61
CA LYS A 83 4.42 -5.97 -2.98
C LYS A 83 5.36 -6.62 -3.99
N GLU A 84 4.84 -7.25 -5.04
CA GLU A 84 5.62 -8.06 -5.98
C GLU A 84 6.78 -7.34 -6.68
N PRO A 85 6.67 -6.07 -7.11
CA PRO A 85 7.74 -5.39 -7.85
C PRO A 85 8.95 -5.00 -7.01
N LEU A 86 8.81 -4.93 -5.68
CA LEU A 86 9.91 -4.52 -4.81
C LEU A 86 10.93 -5.65 -4.62
N PRO A 87 12.21 -5.32 -4.44
CA PRO A 87 13.23 -6.31 -4.10
C PRO A 87 12.83 -7.08 -2.84
N VAL A 88 13.01 -8.41 -2.85
CA VAL A 88 12.67 -9.27 -1.70
C VAL A 88 13.36 -8.81 -0.40
N THR A 89 14.52 -8.13 -0.54
CA THR A 89 15.32 -7.57 0.54
C THR A 89 14.67 -6.38 1.27
N GLU A 90 13.75 -5.65 0.61
CA GLU A 90 13.06 -4.50 1.21
C GLU A 90 11.89 -4.92 2.13
N HIS A 91 11.43 -6.17 2.03
CA HIS A 91 10.28 -6.64 2.79
C HIS A 91 10.66 -7.09 4.21
N SER A 92 9.93 -6.58 5.21
CA SER A 92 10.00 -7.13 6.57
C SER A 92 9.47 -8.59 6.63
N PRO A 93 9.79 -9.36 7.70
CA PRO A 93 9.21 -10.70 7.88
C PRO A 93 7.69 -10.70 7.85
N GLU A 94 7.08 -9.71 8.49
CA GLU A 94 5.64 -9.55 8.57
C GLU A 94 5.04 -9.26 7.18
N SER A 95 5.72 -8.43 6.37
CA SER A 95 5.30 -8.15 4.98
C SER A 95 5.32 -9.41 4.11
N ILE A 96 6.33 -10.27 4.27
CA ILE A 96 6.41 -11.57 3.58
C ILE A 96 5.32 -12.53 4.07
N ASP A 97 5.02 -12.53 5.37
CA ASP A 97 4.00 -13.39 5.95
C ASP A 97 2.59 -13.02 5.46
N VAL A 98 2.26 -11.72 5.41
CA VAL A 98 1.00 -11.23 4.83
C VAL A 98 0.94 -11.56 3.34
N TYR A 99 2.01 -11.31 2.59
CA TYR A 99 2.08 -11.66 1.17
C TYR A 99 1.82 -13.16 0.93
N CYS A 100 2.41 -14.03 1.74
CA CYS A 100 2.18 -15.47 1.66
C CYS A 100 0.73 -15.84 1.98
N ALA A 101 0.12 -15.20 2.97
CA ALA A 101 -1.27 -15.42 3.34
C ALA A 101 -2.22 -15.01 2.20
N ASP A 102 -2.04 -13.81 1.64
CA ASP A 102 -2.80 -13.30 0.50
C ASP A 102 -2.72 -14.21 -0.73
N ARG A 103 -1.53 -14.78 -0.98
CA ARG A 103 -1.29 -15.69 -2.10
C ARG A 103 -1.63 -17.15 -1.81
N GLY A 104 -2.12 -17.48 -0.62
CA GLY A 104 -2.42 -18.87 -0.22
C GLY A 104 -1.19 -19.79 -0.28
N ALA A 105 0.00 -19.24 -0.01
CA ALA A 105 1.27 -19.94 -0.12
C ALA A 105 1.44 -20.99 0.98
N CYS A 106 2.06 -22.13 0.65
CA CYS A 106 2.38 -23.13 1.67
C CYS A 106 3.60 -22.72 2.52
N PRO A 107 3.80 -23.30 3.72
CA PRO A 107 4.87 -22.91 4.63
C PRO A 107 6.29 -22.97 4.04
N SER A 108 6.55 -23.87 3.09
CA SER A 108 7.86 -23.98 2.45
C SER A 108 8.17 -22.79 1.54
N VAL A 109 7.16 -22.22 0.87
CA VAL A 109 7.34 -21.01 0.05
C VAL A 109 7.68 -19.83 0.96
N ARG A 110 6.96 -19.68 2.08
CA ARG A 110 7.24 -18.63 3.08
C ARG A 110 8.69 -18.71 3.60
N VAL A 111 9.16 -19.90 3.97
CA VAL A 111 10.56 -20.11 4.41
C VAL A 111 11.53 -19.73 3.30
N GLY A 112 11.30 -20.18 2.05
CA GLY A 112 12.15 -19.84 0.93
C GLY A 112 12.23 -18.34 0.62
N LEU A 113 11.14 -17.59 0.82
CA LEU A 113 11.13 -16.12 0.69
C LEU A 113 11.90 -15.43 1.82
N GLN A 114 11.77 -15.92 3.06
CA GLN A 114 12.54 -15.39 4.21
C GLN A 114 14.05 -15.66 4.04
N GLU A 115 14.42 -16.80 3.46
CA GLU A 115 15.80 -17.11 3.07
C GLU A 115 16.27 -16.20 1.93
N ALA A 116 15.47 -16.04 0.87
CA ALA A 116 15.77 -15.16 -0.26
C ALA A 116 16.05 -13.72 0.18
N ARG A 117 15.24 -13.16 1.09
CA ARG A 117 15.50 -11.85 1.71
C ARG A 117 16.88 -11.77 2.39
N SER A 118 17.34 -12.87 2.96
CA SER A 118 18.64 -12.93 3.64
C SER A 118 19.82 -13.04 2.67
N THR A 119 19.53 -13.24 1.38
CA THR A 119 20.50 -13.15 0.29
C THR A 119 20.39 -11.73 -0.31
N TYR A 120 21.51 -11.03 -0.50
CA TYR A 120 21.54 -9.70 -1.13
C TYR A 120 21.23 -9.76 -2.65
N ALA A 121 20.34 -10.65 -3.06
CA ALA A 121 19.90 -10.81 -4.43
C ALA A 121 18.96 -9.66 -4.79
N SER A 122 19.11 -9.12 -6.00
CA SER A 122 18.21 -8.10 -6.55
C SER A 122 16.89 -8.68 -7.08
N GLU A 123 16.54 -9.92 -6.71
CA GLU A 123 15.28 -10.52 -7.16
C GLU A 123 14.11 -9.87 -6.44
N THR A 124 13.03 -9.65 -7.19
CA THR A 124 11.79 -9.10 -6.63
C THR A 124 11.03 -10.16 -5.84
N LEU A 125 10.15 -9.74 -4.93
CA LEU A 125 9.30 -10.67 -4.17
C LEU A 125 8.47 -11.58 -5.10
N GLY A 126 7.94 -11.01 -6.19
CA GLY A 126 7.16 -11.76 -7.18
C GLY A 126 8.00 -12.75 -7.99
N GLU A 127 9.25 -12.42 -8.34
CA GLU A 127 10.18 -13.35 -8.99
C GLU A 127 10.55 -14.51 -8.07
N ALA A 128 10.92 -14.22 -6.82
CA ALA A 128 11.24 -15.23 -5.82
C ALA A 128 10.05 -16.18 -5.59
N TYR A 129 8.83 -15.63 -5.47
CA TYR A 129 7.62 -16.42 -5.32
C TYR A 129 7.37 -17.35 -6.52
N ARG A 130 7.47 -16.82 -7.75
CA ARG A 130 7.30 -17.63 -8.97
C ARG A 130 8.34 -18.75 -9.03
N ARG A 131 9.61 -18.46 -8.72
CA ARG A 131 10.70 -19.45 -8.67
C ARG A 131 10.43 -20.59 -7.67
N LEU A 132 9.86 -20.27 -6.51
CA LEU A 132 9.56 -21.25 -5.45
C LEU A 132 8.28 -22.06 -5.71
N THR A 133 7.42 -21.60 -6.62
CA THR A 133 6.13 -22.24 -6.94
C THR A 133 6.10 -22.91 -8.32
N SER A 134 7.03 -22.56 -9.21
CA SER A 134 7.27 -23.27 -10.47
C SER A 134 7.78 -24.68 -10.20
N ARG A 135 7.03 -25.68 -10.68
CA ARG A 135 7.44 -27.10 -10.70
C ARG A 135 8.36 -27.40 -11.88
#